data_AF-A0AAQ3Q109-F1
#
_entry.id   AF-A0AAQ3Q109-F1
#
_cell.length_a   1.000
_cell.length_b   1.000
_cell.length_c   1.000
_cell.angle_alpha   90.00
_cell.angle_beta   90.00
_cell.angle_gamma   90.00
#
_symmetry.space_group_name_H-M   'P 1'
#
loop_
_entity.id
_entity.type
_entity.pdbx_description
1 polymer ?
#
loop_
_entity_poly.entity_id
_entity_poly.type
_entity_poly.pdbx_seq_one_letter_code
_entity_poly.pdbx_strand_id
1 'polypeptide(L)'
;MAAAEEAAGAFAGESEEERNRFLVLRLYEALGARDARRAQELLAPDLEWWFHGPPTRQHMMRLLTGADRRGGSGGGFVFSPRSVDAFGSTVIAEGADDARQLYWVHAWTVGPDGVITQLREYFNTDLTVTLLSGAASTIAAAAQAKQDAASGSSSSSSSASSSSSAGPKCLWESRRADRAHKSLPGLVLAI
;
A
#
# COMPACT_ATOMS: atom_id res chain seq x y z
N MET A 1 15.72 -46.42 -11.62
CA MET A 1 16.26 -45.51 -10.60
C MET A 1 16.28 -44.10 -11.18
N ALA A 2 15.10 -43.49 -11.36
CA ALA A 2 14.91 -42.17 -11.98
C ALA A 2 13.65 -41.52 -11.40
N ALA A 3 13.67 -41.23 -10.10
CA ALA A 3 12.56 -40.59 -9.40
C ALA A 3 13.12 -39.66 -8.29
N ALA A 4 14.10 -38.83 -8.66
CA ALA A 4 14.81 -37.95 -7.73
C ALA A 4 14.78 -36.47 -8.11
N GLU A 5 13.94 -35.99 -9.03
CA GLU A 5 13.97 -34.55 -9.38
C GLU A 5 12.64 -33.80 -9.49
N GLU A 6 11.49 -34.45 -9.41
CA GLU A 6 10.19 -33.78 -9.55
C GLU A 6 9.57 -33.40 -8.19
N ALA A 7 10.32 -32.69 -7.34
CA ALA A 7 9.78 -32.12 -6.10
C ALA A 7 10.44 -30.79 -5.66
N ALA A 8 11.34 -30.22 -6.47
CA ALA A 8 12.09 -29.01 -6.09
C ALA A 8 11.62 -27.70 -6.78
N GLY A 9 10.56 -27.75 -7.59
CA GLY A 9 10.15 -26.61 -8.45
C GLY A 9 9.01 -25.71 -7.94
N ALA A 10 8.40 -25.98 -6.77
CA ALA A 10 7.13 -25.36 -6.37
C ALA A 10 7.22 -24.20 -5.37
N PHE A 11 8.42 -23.66 -5.08
CA PHE A 11 8.55 -22.39 -4.36
C PHE A 11 8.95 -21.30 -5.34
N ALA A 12 8.02 -20.96 -6.23
CA ALA A 12 8.07 -19.69 -6.95
C ALA A 12 8.17 -18.58 -5.90
N GLY A 13 9.26 -17.79 -5.97
CA GLY A 13 9.52 -16.72 -5.00
C GLY A 13 8.31 -15.82 -4.86
N GLU A 14 7.84 -15.66 -3.63
CA GLU A 14 6.74 -14.75 -3.27
C GLU A 14 7.06 -13.34 -3.79
N SER A 15 6.11 -12.74 -4.51
CA SER A 15 6.26 -11.37 -4.99
C SER A 15 6.52 -10.43 -3.81
N GLU A 16 7.27 -9.34 -4.04
CA GLU A 16 7.42 -8.29 -3.04
C GLU A 16 6.07 -7.79 -2.52
N GLU A 17 5.10 -7.63 -3.42
CA GLU A 17 3.75 -7.18 -3.08
C GLU A 17 3.02 -8.18 -2.19
N GLU A 18 3.15 -9.48 -2.45
CA GLU A 18 2.55 -10.54 -1.64
C GLU A 18 3.17 -10.55 -0.24
N ARG A 19 4.49 -10.50 -0.15
CA ARG A 19 5.23 -10.42 1.12
C ARG A 19 4.81 -9.18 1.93
N ASN A 20 4.74 -8.02 1.29
CA ASN A 20 4.34 -6.77 1.92
C ASN A 20 2.89 -6.83 2.41
N ARG A 21 1.99 -7.42 1.60
CA ARG A 21 0.60 -7.68 1.99
C ARG A 21 0.52 -8.57 3.22
N PHE A 22 1.29 -9.65 3.29
CA PHE A 22 1.32 -10.54 4.45
C PHE A 22 1.85 -9.85 5.71
N LEU A 23 2.87 -9.00 5.60
CA LEU A 23 3.39 -8.21 6.73
C LEU A 23 2.30 -7.32 7.32
N VAL A 24 1.54 -6.61 6.48
CA VAL A 24 0.46 -5.74 6.94
C VAL A 24 -0.71 -6.54 7.53
N LEU A 25 -1.07 -7.69 6.96
CA LEU A 25 -2.08 -8.57 7.55
C LEU A 25 -1.67 -9.07 8.95
N ARG A 26 -0.40 -9.47 9.11
CA ARG A 26 0.16 -9.84 10.42
C ARG A 26 0.13 -8.69 11.43
N LEU A 27 0.35 -7.46 10.97
CA LEU A 27 0.20 -6.27 11.81
C LEU A 27 -1.24 -6.15 12.31
N TYR A 28 -2.24 -6.24 11.43
CA TYR A 28 -3.66 -6.18 11.85
C TYR A 28 -4.04 -7.30 12.82
N GLU A 29 -3.53 -8.51 12.61
CA GLU A 29 -3.73 -9.62 13.55
C GLU A 29 -3.17 -9.30 14.94
N ALA A 30 -1.93 -8.79 15.02
CA ALA A 30 -1.30 -8.38 16.28
C ALA A 30 -2.08 -7.24 16.96
N LEU A 31 -2.54 -6.25 16.19
CA LEU A 31 -3.35 -5.14 16.66
C LEU A 31 -4.71 -5.60 17.21
N GLY A 32 -5.35 -6.56 16.54
CA GLY A 32 -6.60 -7.18 16.97
C GLY A 32 -6.43 -8.01 18.25
N ALA A 33 -5.33 -8.76 18.35
CA ALA A 33 -4.95 -9.53 19.54
C ALA A 33 -4.43 -8.64 20.70
N ARG A 34 -4.25 -7.34 20.47
CA ARG A 34 -3.64 -6.38 21.42
C ARG A 34 -2.20 -6.77 21.82
N ASP A 35 -1.51 -7.49 20.95
CA ASP A 35 -0.12 -7.91 21.11
C ASP A 35 0.81 -6.76 20.67
N ALA A 36 1.09 -5.87 21.62
CA ALA A 36 1.92 -4.71 21.37
C ALA A 36 3.34 -5.10 20.97
N ARG A 37 3.88 -6.21 21.48
CA ARG A 37 5.25 -6.63 21.15
C ARG A 37 5.35 -7.03 19.69
N ARG A 38 4.45 -7.90 19.21
CA ARG A 38 4.45 -8.33 17.81
C ARG A 38 4.16 -7.19 16.85
N ALA A 39 3.31 -6.23 17.23
CA ALA A 39 3.08 -5.04 16.43
C ALA A 39 4.36 -4.18 16.33
N GLN A 40 5.06 -3.95 17.45
CA GLN A 40 6.29 -3.16 17.48
C GLN A 40 7.45 -3.83 16.72
N GLU A 41 7.50 -5.17 16.66
CA GLU A 41 8.49 -5.90 15.85
C GLU A 41 8.31 -5.70 14.32
N LEU A 42 7.13 -5.26 13.87
CA LEU A 42 6.81 -5.02 12.46
C LEU A 42 6.95 -3.55 12.05
N LEU A 43 6.95 -2.63 13.02
CA LEU A 43 6.96 -1.19 12.80
C LEU A 43 8.36 -0.63 13.05
N ALA A 44 8.77 0.35 12.24
CA ALA A 44 9.96 1.14 12.52
C ALA A 44 9.76 1.92 13.84
N PRO A 45 10.80 2.06 14.69
CA PRO A 45 10.71 2.84 15.93
C PRO A 45 10.32 4.30 15.70
N ASP A 46 10.64 4.84 14.53
CA ASP A 46 10.41 6.20 14.06
C ASP A 46 9.33 6.28 12.97
N LEU A 47 8.32 5.39 13.05
CA LEU A 47 7.18 5.35 12.14
C LEU A 47 6.65 6.76 11.79
N GLU A 48 6.76 7.14 10.52
CA GLU A 48 6.26 8.42 10.04
C GLU A 48 4.74 8.35 9.82
N TRP A 49 4.02 9.30 10.40
CA TRP A 49 2.57 9.25 10.47
C TRP A 49 1.90 10.50 9.90
N TRP A 50 0.89 10.28 9.04
CA TRP A 50 -0.05 11.32 8.61
C TRP A 50 -1.49 10.91 8.87
N PHE A 51 -2.29 11.88 9.30
CA PHE A 51 -3.70 11.70 9.56
C PHE A 51 -4.54 12.63 8.71
N HIS A 52 -5.50 12.06 8.00
CA HIS A 52 -6.49 12.75 7.19
C HIS A 52 -7.88 12.31 7.64
N GLY A 53 -8.58 13.17 8.38
CA GLY A 53 -9.92 12.88 8.84
C GLY A 53 -10.35 13.81 9.98
N PRO A 54 -11.53 13.57 10.58
CA PRO A 54 -11.97 14.36 11.72
C PRO A 54 -11.01 14.16 12.92
N PRO A 55 -10.57 15.22 13.62
CA PRO A 55 -9.59 15.12 14.72
C PRO A 55 -9.99 14.17 15.86
N THR A 56 -11.29 13.91 16.02
CA THR A 56 -11.83 13.02 17.05
C THR A 56 -11.58 11.53 16.77
N ARG A 57 -11.14 11.17 15.56
CA ARG A 57 -11.08 9.79 15.02
C ARG A 57 -9.66 9.21 14.92
N GLN A 58 -8.72 9.62 15.77
CA GLN A 58 -7.35 9.09 15.80
C GLN A 58 -7.25 7.70 16.48
N HIS A 59 -7.95 6.70 15.94
CA HIS A 59 -8.06 5.38 16.56
C HIS A 59 -6.76 4.57 16.50
N MET A 60 -6.06 4.53 15.36
CA MET A 60 -4.83 3.74 15.24
C MET A 60 -3.71 4.34 16.10
N MET A 61 -3.58 5.67 16.18
CA MET A 61 -2.59 6.30 17.05
C MET A 61 -2.81 5.91 18.52
N ARG A 62 -4.06 5.97 19.01
CA ARG A 62 -4.37 5.55 20.40
C ARG A 62 -4.11 4.08 20.63
N LEU A 63 -4.29 3.24 19.60
CA LEU A 63 -3.98 1.82 19.66
C LEU A 63 -2.47 1.57 19.76
N LEU A 64 -1.67 2.20 18.91
CA LEU A 64 -0.21 2.05 18.90
C LEU A 64 0.46 2.63 20.16
N THR A 65 -0.09 3.72 20.70
CA THR A 65 0.42 4.35 21.94
C THR A 65 -0.15 3.75 23.22
N GLY A 66 -1.12 2.82 23.11
CA GLY A 66 -1.81 2.23 24.25
C GLY A 66 -2.77 3.17 24.99
N ALA A 67 -3.07 4.36 24.45
CA ALA A 67 -4.03 5.30 25.02
C ALA A 67 -5.45 4.73 25.10
N ASP A 68 -5.82 3.81 24.19
CA ASP A 68 -7.11 3.10 24.20
C ASP A 68 -7.29 2.19 25.44
N ARG A 69 -6.22 1.84 26.16
CA ARG A 69 -6.31 1.08 27.43
C ARG A 69 -6.57 1.96 28.65
N ARG A 70 -6.31 3.28 28.57
CA ARG A 70 -6.39 4.21 29.71
C ARG A 70 -7.76 4.88 29.85
N GLY A 71 -8.57 4.93 28.79
CA GLY A 71 -9.94 5.46 28.81
C GLY A 71 -10.95 4.33 29.03
N GLY A 72 -11.32 4.07 30.28
CA GLY A 72 -12.15 2.92 30.66
C GLY A 72 -13.52 2.83 29.98
N SER A 73 -14.03 1.59 29.95
CA SER A 73 -15.42 1.18 29.69
C SER A 73 -15.91 1.23 28.25
N GLY A 74 -15.33 0.37 27.40
CA GLY A 74 -15.88 -0.01 26.11
C GLY A 74 -14.78 -0.65 25.28
N GLY A 75 -14.98 -1.88 24.78
CA GLY A 75 -13.98 -2.57 23.96
C GLY A 75 -13.39 -1.62 22.92
N GLY A 76 -12.08 -1.38 23.00
CA GLY A 76 -11.39 -0.41 22.15
C GLY A 76 -11.61 -0.70 20.67
N PHE A 77 -11.42 0.29 19.81
CA PHE A 77 -11.65 0.14 18.37
C PHE A 77 -10.77 -1.00 17.82
N VAL A 78 -11.35 -1.89 17.00
CA VAL A 78 -10.64 -2.99 16.36
C VAL A 78 -10.62 -2.73 14.86
N PHE A 79 -9.43 -2.70 14.28
CA PHE A 79 -9.26 -2.59 12.85
C PHE A 79 -9.34 -3.98 12.23
N SER A 80 -10.43 -4.26 11.52
CA SER A 80 -10.58 -5.44 10.67
C SER A 80 -10.67 -5.00 9.22
N PRO A 81 -9.58 -5.08 8.45
CA PRO A 81 -9.61 -4.76 7.02
C PRO A 81 -10.61 -5.65 6.29
N ARG A 82 -11.41 -5.04 5.42
CA ARG A 82 -12.25 -5.74 4.45
C ARG A 82 -11.46 -6.14 3.21
N SER A 83 -10.42 -5.36 2.89
CA SER A 83 -9.56 -5.58 1.74
C SER A 83 -8.15 -5.09 2.04
N VAL A 84 -7.17 -5.78 1.46
CA VAL A 84 -5.75 -5.40 1.52
C VAL A 84 -5.14 -5.66 0.14
N ASP A 85 -4.62 -4.62 -0.47
CA ASP A 85 -4.02 -4.62 -1.82
C ASP A 85 -2.63 -3.99 -1.75
N ALA A 86 -1.64 -4.55 -2.44
CA ALA A 86 -0.25 -4.10 -2.41
C ALA A 86 0.21 -3.63 -3.80
N PHE A 87 1.02 -2.57 -3.82
CA PHE A 87 1.58 -1.91 -5.01
C PHE A 87 3.04 -1.54 -4.71
N GLY A 88 3.97 -2.37 -5.16
CA GLY A 88 5.38 -2.31 -4.74
C GLY A 88 5.53 -2.27 -3.21
N SER A 89 6.12 -1.19 -2.69
CA SER A 89 6.32 -0.95 -1.25
C SER A 89 5.08 -0.45 -0.52
N THR A 90 4.04 -0.01 -1.23
CA THR A 90 2.83 0.55 -0.62
C THR A 90 1.74 -0.50 -0.49
N VAL A 91 1.15 -0.61 0.69
CA VAL A 91 0.04 -1.52 0.97
C VAL A 91 -1.17 -0.74 1.45
N ILE A 92 -2.28 -0.87 0.73
CA ILE A 92 -3.55 -0.24 1.05
C ILE A 92 -4.43 -1.24 1.78
N ALA A 93 -4.87 -0.86 2.98
CA ALA A 93 -5.83 -1.61 3.75
C ALA A 93 -7.08 -0.75 3.98
N GLU A 94 -8.23 -1.29 3.62
CA GLU A 94 -9.51 -0.59 3.70
C GLU A 94 -10.46 -1.35 4.62
N GLY A 95 -11.25 -0.63 5.42
CA GLY A 95 -12.30 -1.21 6.22
C GLY A 95 -13.39 -0.22 6.62
N ALA A 96 -14.41 -0.75 7.28
CA ALA A 96 -15.53 0.02 7.76
C ALA A 96 -16.06 -0.55 9.08
N ASP A 97 -16.67 0.30 9.89
CA ASP A 97 -17.46 -0.06 11.07
C ASP A 97 -18.83 0.60 10.92
N ASP A 98 -19.80 -0.17 10.44
CA ASP A 98 -21.15 0.31 10.16
C ASP A 98 -21.88 0.74 11.45
N ALA A 99 -21.61 0.08 12.57
CA ALA A 99 -22.20 0.44 13.86
C ALA A 99 -21.74 1.84 14.32
N ARG A 100 -20.50 2.20 14.01
CA ARG A 100 -19.94 3.53 14.30
C ARG A 100 -20.08 4.52 13.15
N GLN A 101 -20.63 4.08 12.01
CA GLN A 101 -20.71 4.84 10.76
C GLN A 101 -19.33 5.40 10.36
N LEU A 102 -18.31 4.53 10.40
CA LEU A 102 -16.92 4.86 10.09
C LEU A 102 -16.45 4.11 8.87
N TYR A 103 -15.78 4.83 7.98
CA TYR A 103 -15.01 4.29 6.88
C TYR A 103 -13.55 4.69 7.06
N TRP A 104 -12.61 3.79 6.76
CA TRP A 104 -11.19 4.07 6.89
C TRP A 104 -10.36 3.38 5.81
N VAL A 105 -9.28 4.06 5.43
CA VAL A 105 -8.23 3.54 4.56
C VAL A 105 -6.88 3.85 5.21
N HIS A 106 -6.01 2.86 5.27
CA HIS A 106 -4.63 3.00 5.70
C HIS A 106 -3.72 2.68 4.52
N ALA A 107 -2.83 3.62 4.18
CA ALA A 107 -1.73 3.36 3.28
C ALA A 107 -0.46 3.19 4.10
N TRP A 108 0.05 1.97 4.11
CA TRP A 108 1.30 1.58 4.76
C TRP A 108 2.43 1.58 3.74
N THR A 109 3.63 1.98 4.15
CA THR A 109 4.85 1.80 3.34
C THR A 109 5.78 0.83 4.04
N VAL A 110 6.23 -0.19 3.30
CA VAL A 110 7.17 -1.20 3.75
C VAL A 110 8.56 -0.88 3.18
N GLY A 111 9.55 -0.80 4.05
CA GLY A 111 10.95 -0.63 3.68
C GLY A 111 11.53 -1.88 3.00
N PRO A 112 12.67 -1.76 2.32
CA PRO A 112 13.33 -2.89 1.66
C PRO A 112 13.79 -3.99 2.62
N ASP A 113 13.91 -3.68 3.91
CA ASP A 113 14.21 -4.59 5.01
C ASP A 113 12.97 -5.33 5.57
N GLY A 114 11.78 -5.05 5.03
CA GLY A 114 10.53 -5.67 5.47
C GLY A 114 9.94 -5.02 6.73
N VAL A 115 10.38 -3.83 7.11
CA VAL A 115 9.85 -3.06 8.24
C VAL A 115 8.89 -1.99 7.75
N ILE A 116 7.77 -1.80 8.45
CA ILE A 116 6.79 -0.77 8.11
C ILE A 116 7.27 0.59 8.63
N THR A 117 7.52 1.53 7.72
CA THR A 117 8.16 2.82 8.01
C THR A 117 7.20 4.00 7.97
N GLN A 118 6.07 3.88 7.27
CA GLN A 118 5.10 4.96 7.13
C GLN A 118 3.66 4.48 7.26
N LEU A 119 2.80 5.34 7.82
CA LEU A 119 1.36 5.21 7.79
C LEU A 119 0.69 6.53 7.39
N ARG A 120 -0.14 6.49 6.35
CA ARG A 120 -1.14 7.52 6.05
C ARG A 120 -2.53 6.98 6.39
N GLU A 121 -3.16 7.56 7.40
CA GLU A 121 -4.50 7.20 7.86
C GLU A 121 -5.55 8.14 7.27
N TYR A 122 -6.57 7.59 6.64
CA TYR A 122 -7.68 8.31 6.02
C TYR A 122 -9.01 7.85 6.64
N PHE A 123 -9.66 8.70 7.43
CA PHE A 123 -11.00 8.44 7.95
C PHE A 123 -12.05 9.25 7.20
N ASN A 124 -13.17 8.59 6.90
CA ASN A 124 -14.31 9.18 6.19
C ASN A 124 -13.86 10.04 5.00
N THR A 125 -12.95 9.50 4.20
CA THR A 125 -12.35 10.14 3.03
C THR A 125 -12.31 9.12 1.91
N ASP A 126 -12.77 9.51 0.73
CA ASP A 126 -12.74 8.68 -0.48
C ASP A 126 -11.34 8.77 -1.09
N LEU A 127 -10.62 7.66 -1.18
CA LEU A 127 -9.24 7.63 -1.63
C LEU A 127 -9.13 6.95 -3.00
N THR A 128 -8.38 7.60 -3.90
CA THR A 128 -7.93 7.03 -5.18
C THR A 128 -6.41 6.95 -5.18
N VAL A 129 -5.85 5.80 -5.48
CA VAL A 129 -4.40 5.62 -5.63
C VAL A 129 -4.07 5.67 -7.10
N THR A 130 -3.17 6.56 -7.49
CA THR A 130 -2.70 6.69 -8.86
C THR A 130 -1.21 6.48 -8.91
N LEU A 131 -0.77 5.61 -9.82
CA LEU A 131 0.60 5.57 -10.24
C LEU A 131 0.90 6.84 -11.03
N LEU A 132 1.81 7.67 -10.54
CA LEU A 132 2.39 8.69 -11.40
C LEU A 132 3.38 7.97 -12.32
N SER A 133 3.10 8.00 -13.63
CA SER A 133 4.10 7.60 -14.62
C SER A 133 5.24 8.61 -14.58
N GLY A 134 6.21 8.34 -13.70
CA GLY A 134 7.31 9.23 -13.37
C GLY A 134 8.64 8.55 -13.63
N ALA A 135 9.16 8.69 -14.85
CA ALA A 135 10.58 8.91 -15.18
C ALA A 135 11.69 8.03 -14.53
N ALA A 136 11.40 6.86 -13.96
CA ALA A 136 12.46 5.95 -13.49
C ALA A 136 13.28 5.35 -14.67
N SER A 137 12.71 5.32 -15.88
CA SER A 137 13.39 4.82 -17.07
C SER A 137 14.36 5.84 -17.71
N THR A 138 14.31 7.14 -17.36
CA THR A 138 15.22 8.15 -17.96
C THR A 138 16.54 8.30 -17.20
N ILE A 139 16.63 7.87 -15.94
CA ILE A 139 17.93 7.85 -15.23
C ILE A 139 18.77 6.63 -15.65
N ALA A 140 18.12 5.49 -15.97
CA ALA A 140 18.81 4.32 -16.53
C ALA A 140 19.16 4.50 -18.02
N ALA A 141 18.31 5.15 -18.83
CA ALA A 141 18.58 5.37 -20.25
C ALA A 141 19.63 6.47 -20.53
N ALA A 142 19.78 7.46 -19.65
CA ALA A 142 20.81 8.50 -19.80
C ALA A 142 22.24 7.97 -19.53
N ALA A 143 22.38 6.85 -18.80
CA ALA A 143 23.67 6.22 -18.54
C ALA A 143 24.17 5.31 -19.69
N GLN A 144 23.32 5.04 -20.70
CA GLN A 144 23.66 4.15 -21.84
C GLN A 144 23.60 4.84 -23.21
N ALA A 145 23.58 6.18 -23.24
CA ALA A 145 23.70 6.98 -24.46
C ALA A 145 25.05 7.73 -24.49
N LYS A 146 26.17 6.99 -24.32
CA LYS A 146 27.51 7.52 -24.62
C LYS A 146 28.49 6.41 -25.05
N GLN A 147 28.14 5.70 -26.12
CA GLN A 147 28.94 4.81 -26.98
C GLN A 147 27.93 4.34 -28.05
N ASP A 148 28.02 4.57 -29.36
CA ASP A 148 29.15 4.78 -30.23
C ASP A 148 28.76 5.68 -31.41
N ALA A 149 29.69 6.53 -31.83
CA ALA A 149 29.65 7.17 -33.13
C ALA A 149 30.23 6.19 -34.17
N ALA A 150 29.40 5.75 -35.13
CA ALA A 150 29.68 5.79 -36.58
C ALA A 150 28.89 4.72 -37.37
N SER A 151 28.35 5.19 -38.51
CA SER A 151 28.05 4.48 -39.76
C SER A 151 26.62 3.98 -40.00
N GLY A 152 26.00 4.55 -41.05
CA GLY A 152 25.38 3.76 -42.13
C GLY A 152 23.86 3.59 -42.18
N SER A 153 23.20 4.48 -42.96
CA SER A 153 22.08 4.25 -43.91
C SER A 153 20.83 3.41 -43.56
N SER A 154 19.68 4.09 -43.72
CA SER A 154 18.39 3.69 -44.33
C SER A 154 17.65 2.42 -43.86
N SER A 155 16.44 2.60 -43.33
CA SER A 155 15.17 2.30 -44.01
C SER A 155 13.97 2.49 -43.07
N SER A 156 12.87 2.94 -43.65
CA SER A 156 11.58 3.17 -43.04
C SER A 156 10.94 1.91 -42.48
N SER A 157 10.41 1.98 -41.26
CA SER A 157 9.18 1.26 -40.92
C SER A 157 8.40 2.05 -39.88
N SER A 158 7.24 2.56 -40.31
CA SER A 158 6.21 3.12 -39.45
C SER A 158 5.63 1.99 -38.59
N SER A 159 6.24 1.74 -37.44
CA SER A 159 5.59 1.05 -36.35
C SER A 159 4.82 2.10 -35.57
N ALA A 160 3.50 2.00 -35.60
CA ALA A 160 2.63 2.78 -34.73
C ALA A 160 3.00 2.41 -33.29
N SER A 161 3.88 3.20 -32.69
CA SER A 161 4.09 3.21 -31.25
C SER A 161 2.74 3.57 -30.65
N SER A 162 2.05 2.59 -30.08
CA SER A 162 0.97 2.83 -29.14
C SER A 162 1.57 3.72 -28.05
N SER A 163 1.27 5.02 -28.14
CA SER A 163 1.51 5.96 -27.07
C SER A 163 0.69 5.47 -25.89
N SER A 164 1.30 4.62 -25.06
CA SER A 164 0.82 4.38 -23.71
C SER A 164 0.66 5.77 -23.11
N SER A 165 -0.59 6.13 -22.83
CA SER A 165 -0.94 7.40 -22.23
C SER A 165 0.01 7.62 -21.06
N ALA A 166 0.94 8.57 -21.19
CA ALA A 166 1.89 8.94 -20.14
C ALA A 166 1.20 9.77 -19.04
N GLY A 167 -0.10 9.51 -18.83
CA GLY A 167 -0.89 10.11 -17.77
C GLY A 167 -0.87 9.25 -16.51
N PRO A 168 -1.31 9.81 -15.36
CA PRO A 168 -1.49 9.06 -14.14
C PRO A 168 -2.43 7.87 -14.37
N LYS A 169 -2.04 6.68 -13.92
CA LYS A 169 -2.87 5.47 -14.00
C LYS A 169 -3.53 5.21 -12.65
N CYS A 170 -4.85 5.16 -12.60
CA CYS A 170 -5.57 4.70 -11.40
C CYS A 170 -5.21 3.23 -11.14
N LEU A 171 -4.65 2.95 -9.97
CA LEU A 171 -4.32 1.60 -9.52
C LEU A 171 -5.38 1.03 -8.58
N TRP A 172 -6.00 1.90 -7.78
CA TRP A 172 -6.94 1.50 -6.75
C TRP A 172 -7.93 2.62 -6.44
N GLU A 173 -9.13 2.24 -6.07
CA GLU A 173 -10.17 3.16 -5.60
C GLU A 173 -10.92 2.54 -4.41
N SER A 174 -11.30 3.41 -3.49
CA SER A 174 -12.13 3.09 -2.33
C SER A 174 -13.45 2.42 -2.71
N ARG A 175 -13.78 1.31 -2.05
CA ARG A 175 -14.97 0.47 -2.29
C ARG A 175 -16.03 0.73 -1.22
N ARG A 176 -16.68 1.88 -1.31
CA ARG A 176 -17.72 2.30 -0.37
C ARG A 176 -19.12 1.83 -0.80
N ALA A 177 -19.79 1.11 0.09
CA ALA A 177 -21.16 0.62 -0.15
C ALA A 177 -22.22 1.75 -0.14
N ASP A 178 -21.93 2.88 0.52
CA ASP A 178 -22.88 3.98 0.73
C ASP A 178 -22.65 5.20 -0.18
N ARG A 179 -21.85 5.05 -1.24
CA ARG A 179 -21.44 6.16 -2.13
C ARG A 179 -22.63 6.90 -2.75
N ALA A 180 -23.76 6.20 -2.96
CA ALA A 180 -25.01 6.78 -3.47
C ALA A 180 -25.77 7.64 -2.46
N HIS A 181 -25.50 7.48 -1.16
CA HIS A 181 -26.27 8.11 -0.08
C HIS A 181 -25.45 9.10 0.76
N LYS A 182 -24.10 9.07 0.65
CA LYS A 182 -23.20 9.98 1.38
C LYS A 182 -21.95 10.32 0.57
N SER A 183 -21.76 11.61 0.30
CA SER A 183 -20.51 12.14 -0.24
C SER A 183 -19.45 12.28 0.87
N LEU A 184 -18.21 11.93 0.55
CA LEU A 184 -17.04 12.19 1.39
C LEU A 184 -16.06 13.02 0.58
N PRO A 185 -15.16 13.80 1.23
CA PRO A 185 -14.07 14.45 0.52
C PRO A 185 -13.24 13.40 -0.24
N GLY A 186 -12.89 13.70 -1.48
CA GLY A 186 -12.03 12.87 -2.31
C GLY A 186 -10.57 13.29 -2.21
N LEU A 187 -9.66 12.33 -2.04
CA LEU A 187 -8.22 12.54 -2.07
C LEU A 187 -7.56 11.57 -3.06
N VAL A 188 -6.48 12.04 -3.68
CA VAL A 188 -5.62 11.22 -4.53
C VAL A 188 -4.30 10.97 -3.82
N LEU A 189 -3.95 9.70 -3.64
CA LEU A 189 -2.62 9.27 -3.21
C LEU A 189 -1.80 8.91 -4.45
N ALA A 190 -0.84 9.75 -4.77
CA ALA A 190 0.17 9.47 -5.79
C ALA A 190 1.24 8.52 -5.22
N ILE A 191 1.50 7.42 -5.92
CA ILE A 191 2.60 6.50 -5.64
C ILE A 191 3.50 6.32 -6.87
#